data_AF-A0A6N7M810-F1
#
_entry.id   AF-A0A6N7M810-F1
#
_cell.length_a   1.000
_cell.length_b   1.000
_cell.length_c   1.000
_cell.angle_alpha   90.00
_cell.angle_beta   90.00
_cell.angle_gamma   90.00
#
_symmetry.space_group_name_H-M   'P 1'
#
loop_
_entity.id
_entity.type
_entity.pdbx_description
1 polymer ?
#
loop_
_entity_poly.entity_id
_entity_poly.type
_entity_poly.pdbx_seq_one_letter_code
_entity_poly.pdbx_strand_id
1 'polypeptide(L)'
;MKPLGVGEVLAQRANRTAIFPLITLLILSCAGRSVKENRIPEIIPENRSEKTRSIITEATPATPLGSDTRYSAKLREALAAEDQDRTQYYLTQLLAEEPEPHIRLEASLQLADIYYLKRRYEDAFQLYTQLLPLIDGNLPVAEEEYNIAILRMAEISLFKRKDEELAQEYYSKLNSNALAPIYNESCKYLERKLLLKEISPALLGLSDNNISAIEVDDDDLWVGTWDGGLARYSLSNKETMVFRTGGKSLTPNSVRSIEITPESVWIGSYRELSVYSKIDSSWKIIPEFSGANSTRIETIKAMKDTIYIGTLGRGLWRLKNNNWQRLNAAPLPGAFINCLENIGSLLYIGTMNLGVVLLDIETGFFSTFDRINPGVEARNITMLLAQSMDTIWIGTYGRGLYNWQEKNNKLVHYIKSSGQIADDWILSGVKTGRALYFGTFGGGISFIFLNSGKWQRIGLNQGLPSLDISVLAYLAAPVGSLFAGTLGGGVVELDEALLNEN
;
A
#
# COMPACT_ATOMS: atom_id res chain seq x y z
N MET A 1 -52.12 13.07 -24.23
CA MET A 1 -50.75 13.59 -24.05
C MET A 1 -50.67 14.23 -22.68
N LYS A 2 -49.88 13.60 -21.76
CA LYS A 2 -49.17 14.12 -20.56
C LYS A 2 -49.89 15.09 -19.57
N PRO A 3 -49.43 15.20 -18.30
CA PRO A 3 -49.30 14.15 -17.29
C PRO A 3 -49.77 14.62 -15.88
N LEU A 4 -50.09 13.69 -14.97
CA LEU A 4 -50.18 13.89 -13.51
C LEU A 4 -49.65 12.58 -12.91
N GLY A 5 -48.74 12.51 -11.94
CA GLY A 5 -47.94 13.49 -11.22
C GLY A 5 -46.87 12.70 -10.42
N VAL A 6 -45.71 13.30 -10.19
CA VAL A 6 -44.52 12.69 -9.53
C VAL A 6 -44.69 12.67 -7.98
N GLY A 7 -45.92 12.45 -7.49
CA GLY A 7 -46.27 12.63 -6.08
C GLY A 7 -46.49 11.36 -5.26
N GLU A 8 -46.74 10.20 -5.88
CA GLU A 8 -47.26 9.02 -5.15
C GLU A 8 -46.28 7.85 -5.00
N VAL A 9 -45.09 7.90 -5.60
CA VAL A 9 -44.09 6.80 -5.48
C VAL A 9 -43.19 6.95 -4.26
N LEU A 10 -43.13 8.13 -3.63
CA LEU A 10 -42.29 8.38 -2.45
C LEU A 10 -43.01 8.13 -1.11
N ALA A 11 -44.36 8.12 -1.08
CA ALA A 11 -45.12 7.93 0.15
C ALA A 11 -45.26 6.44 0.56
N GLN A 12 -45.07 5.49 -0.35
CA GLN A 12 -44.99 4.05 -0.02
C GLN A 12 -43.59 3.59 0.42
N ARG A 13 -42.56 4.45 0.29
CA ARG A 13 -41.19 4.16 0.72
C ARG A 13 -40.93 4.42 2.21
N ALA A 14 -41.82 5.12 2.91
CA ALA A 14 -41.65 5.42 4.33
C ALA A 14 -42.16 4.34 5.31
N ASN A 15 -42.77 3.26 4.79
CA ASN A 15 -43.37 2.20 5.62
C ASN A 15 -42.74 0.80 5.40
N ARG A 16 -41.52 0.73 4.85
CA ARG A 16 -40.83 -0.53 4.50
C ARG A 16 -39.35 -0.53 4.88
N THR A 17 -39.01 0.06 6.04
CA THR A 17 -37.66 0.10 6.58
C THR A 17 -37.70 -0.28 8.05
N ALA A 18 -37.75 -1.57 8.33
CA ALA A 18 -37.44 -2.13 9.63
C ALA A 18 -37.27 -3.64 9.46
N ILE A 19 -36.05 -4.17 9.58
CA ILE A 19 -35.73 -5.58 9.91
C ILE A 19 -34.20 -5.79 9.98
N PHE A 20 -33.42 -5.02 9.22
CA PHE A 20 -32.02 -5.37 8.96
C PHE A 20 -31.01 -5.34 10.13
N PRO A 21 -31.18 -4.64 11.27
CA PRO A 21 -30.19 -4.73 12.35
C PRO A 21 -30.26 -6.03 13.19
N LEU A 22 -31.31 -6.86 13.04
CA LEU A 22 -31.55 -7.98 13.97
C LEU A 22 -30.84 -9.29 13.57
N ILE A 23 -30.62 -9.57 12.29
CA ILE A 23 -30.10 -10.86 11.81
C ILE A 23 -28.58 -10.94 11.97
N THR A 24 -27.88 -9.82 11.76
CA THR A 24 -26.43 -9.71 11.95
C THR A 24 -26.01 -9.94 13.41
N LEU A 25 -26.89 -9.60 14.37
CA LEU A 25 -26.69 -9.84 15.81
C LEU A 25 -27.01 -11.30 16.23
N LEU A 26 -28.01 -11.92 15.60
CA LEU A 26 -28.44 -13.31 15.86
C LEU A 26 -27.41 -14.37 15.38
N ILE A 27 -26.59 -14.03 14.39
CA ILE A 27 -25.61 -14.94 13.77
C ILE A 27 -24.34 -15.17 14.65
N LEU A 28 -24.12 -14.35 15.69
CA LEU A 28 -22.88 -14.36 16.48
C LEU A 28 -22.97 -15.06 17.86
N SER A 29 -24.10 -15.68 18.24
CA SER A 29 -24.30 -16.25 19.58
C SER A 29 -23.70 -17.64 19.83
N CYS A 30 -23.22 -18.36 18.80
CA CYS A 30 -22.81 -19.76 18.96
C CYS A 30 -21.42 -20.08 18.39
N ALA A 31 -20.37 -19.89 19.21
CA ALA A 31 -19.08 -20.55 19.00
C ALA A 31 -18.51 -21.06 20.33
N GLY A 32 -18.58 -22.38 20.56
CA GLY A 32 -18.05 -23.04 21.75
C GLY A 32 -17.55 -24.46 21.49
N ARG A 33 -16.21 -24.60 21.44
CA ARG A 33 -15.29 -25.75 21.66
C ARG A 33 -15.54 -27.12 20.98
N SER A 34 -14.54 -27.57 20.17
CA SER A 34 -13.64 -28.70 20.50
C SER A 34 -12.95 -29.36 19.25
N VAL A 35 -11.63 -29.12 19.14
CA VAL A 35 -10.50 -30.05 18.87
C VAL A 35 -10.25 -30.65 17.46
N LYS A 36 -9.06 -30.27 16.97
CA LYS A 36 -8.03 -30.88 16.07
C LYS A 36 -8.19 -30.95 14.54
N GLU A 37 -7.17 -30.31 13.95
CA GLU A 37 -6.41 -30.58 12.72
C GLU A 37 -7.04 -30.22 11.36
N ASN A 38 -6.30 -29.38 10.61
CA ASN A 38 -6.53 -28.88 9.25
C ASN A 38 -7.68 -27.89 9.01
N ARG A 39 -7.66 -26.73 9.69
CA ARG A 39 -8.69 -25.68 9.53
C ARG A 39 -8.09 -24.30 9.28
N ILE A 40 -8.85 -23.47 8.56
CA ILE A 40 -8.76 -22.00 8.59
C ILE A 40 -8.58 -21.60 10.06
N PRO A 41 -7.53 -20.84 10.42
CA PRO A 41 -7.12 -20.69 11.81
C PRO A 41 -8.25 -20.10 12.66
N GLU A 42 -8.36 -20.60 13.88
CA GLU A 42 -9.22 -20.10 14.97
C GLU A 42 -8.79 -18.67 15.38
N ILE A 43 -8.92 -17.69 14.48
CA ILE A 43 -8.65 -16.27 14.74
C ILE A 43 -9.98 -15.52 14.66
N ILE A 44 -10.90 -15.95 15.53
CA ILE A 44 -11.71 -14.98 16.27
C ILE A 44 -11.00 -14.91 17.62
N PRO A 45 -10.40 -13.78 18.04
CA PRO A 45 -9.70 -13.69 19.32
C PRO A 45 -10.56 -14.24 20.46
N GLU A 46 -10.00 -15.18 21.23
CA GLU A 46 -10.67 -16.04 22.23
C GLU A 46 -11.47 -15.29 23.33
N ASN A 47 -11.40 -13.96 23.41
CA ASN A 47 -11.96 -13.17 24.52
C ASN A 47 -13.32 -12.49 24.26
N ARG A 48 -14.09 -12.87 23.23
CA ARG A 48 -15.42 -12.26 22.97
C ARG A 48 -16.65 -13.10 23.37
N SER A 49 -16.50 -14.32 23.87
CA SER A 49 -17.69 -15.15 24.20
C SER A 49 -18.54 -14.57 25.35
N GLU A 50 -17.97 -13.78 26.26
CA GLU A 50 -18.70 -13.21 27.40
C GLU A 50 -19.31 -11.82 27.13
N LYS A 51 -18.61 -10.95 26.38
CA LYS A 51 -19.10 -9.59 26.09
C LYS A 51 -20.19 -9.58 25.02
N THR A 52 -20.08 -10.47 24.02
CA THR A 52 -21.14 -10.72 23.03
C THR A 52 -22.41 -11.29 23.71
N ARG A 53 -22.27 -12.12 24.75
CA ARG A 53 -23.40 -12.61 25.54
C ARG A 53 -24.12 -11.53 26.34
N SER A 54 -23.41 -10.53 26.87
CA SER A 54 -24.02 -9.45 27.69
C SER A 54 -24.89 -8.48 26.90
N ILE A 55 -24.61 -8.31 25.60
CA ILE A 55 -25.34 -7.40 24.71
C ILE A 55 -26.64 -8.04 24.20
N ILE A 56 -26.69 -9.37 24.14
CA ILE A 56 -27.85 -10.17 23.68
C ILE A 56 -29.05 -10.07 24.63
N THR A 57 -28.82 -9.80 25.93
CA THR A 57 -29.90 -9.73 26.92
C THR A 57 -30.78 -8.48 26.86
N GLU A 58 -30.44 -7.44 26.09
CA GLU A 58 -31.15 -6.14 26.15
C GLU A 58 -32.05 -5.83 24.95
N ALA A 59 -32.01 -6.58 23.84
CA ALA A 59 -32.77 -6.23 22.63
C ALA A 59 -34.06 -7.07 22.49
N THR A 60 -35.21 -6.44 22.72
CA THR A 60 -36.55 -7.01 22.49
C THR A 60 -37.06 -6.75 21.06
N PRO A 61 -37.99 -7.58 20.53
CA PRO A 61 -38.32 -7.63 19.11
C PRO A 61 -39.51 -6.75 18.72
N ALA A 62 -39.44 -6.11 17.54
CA ALA A 62 -40.61 -5.47 16.93
C ALA A 62 -40.57 -5.47 15.37
N THR A 63 -41.35 -6.41 14.78
CA THR A 63 -42.33 -6.27 13.65
C THR A 63 -41.90 -5.77 12.24
N PRO A 64 -42.64 -6.11 11.14
CA PRO A 64 -42.87 -7.42 10.50
C PRO A 64 -42.48 -7.48 8.99
N LEU A 65 -42.27 -8.68 8.42
CA LEU A 65 -42.15 -8.92 6.96
C LEU A 65 -43.50 -9.35 6.36
N GLY A 66 -43.81 -8.84 5.16
CA GLY A 66 -45.07 -9.11 4.43
C GLY A 66 -44.89 -9.92 3.15
N SER A 67 -45.28 -11.19 3.20
CA SER A 67 -46.37 -11.85 2.47
C SER A 67 -46.45 -13.25 3.11
N ASP A 68 -47.60 -13.65 3.65
CA ASP A 68 -47.73 -14.88 4.47
C ASP A 68 -47.66 -16.14 3.60
N THR A 69 -46.46 -16.50 3.13
CA THR A 69 -46.19 -17.86 2.64
C THR A 69 -46.04 -18.79 3.85
N ARG A 70 -46.43 -20.06 3.70
CA ARG A 70 -46.35 -21.09 4.75
C ARG A 70 -44.96 -21.19 5.39
N TYR A 71 -43.91 -20.89 4.63
CA TYR A 71 -42.52 -20.97 5.07
C TYR A 71 -41.97 -19.67 5.66
N SER A 72 -42.50 -18.50 5.32
CA SER A 72 -42.08 -17.22 5.92
C SER A 72 -42.33 -17.16 7.44
N ALA A 73 -43.46 -17.71 7.91
CA ALA A 73 -43.78 -17.80 9.34
C ALA A 73 -42.85 -18.78 10.08
N LYS A 74 -42.61 -19.95 9.48
CA LYS A 74 -41.71 -20.96 10.06
C LYS A 74 -40.24 -20.54 10.05
N LEU A 75 -39.83 -19.77 9.05
CA LEU A 75 -38.51 -19.15 8.99
C LEU A 75 -38.34 -18.15 10.14
N ARG A 76 -39.33 -17.30 10.40
CA ARG A 76 -39.32 -16.38 11.55
C ARG A 76 -39.20 -17.12 12.88
N GLU A 77 -39.93 -18.21 13.06
CA GLU A 77 -39.83 -19.06 14.26
C GLU A 77 -38.45 -19.69 14.40
N ALA A 78 -37.88 -20.22 13.31
CA ALA A 78 -36.55 -20.81 13.31
C ALA A 78 -35.45 -19.78 13.62
N LEU A 79 -35.55 -18.57 13.06
CA LEU A 79 -34.67 -17.45 13.35
C LEU A 79 -34.79 -17.01 14.81
N ALA A 80 -36.00 -16.88 15.33
CA ALA A 80 -36.24 -16.53 16.74
C ALA A 80 -35.76 -17.61 17.72
N ALA A 81 -35.72 -18.86 17.28
CA ALA A 81 -35.21 -19.99 18.06
C ALA A 81 -33.70 -20.24 17.91
N GLU A 82 -33.00 -19.42 17.11
CA GLU A 82 -31.57 -19.60 16.79
C GLU A 82 -31.23 -20.97 16.17
N ASP A 83 -32.21 -21.63 15.52
CA ASP A 83 -32.06 -22.97 14.95
C ASP A 83 -31.57 -22.89 13.50
N GLN A 84 -30.27 -23.05 13.30
CA GLN A 84 -29.63 -22.96 11.99
C GLN A 84 -30.04 -24.07 11.00
N ASP A 85 -30.41 -25.26 11.49
CA ASP A 85 -30.83 -26.36 10.62
C ASP A 85 -32.24 -26.12 10.09
N ARG A 86 -33.15 -25.68 10.97
CA ARG A 86 -34.50 -25.28 10.57
C ARG A 86 -34.49 -24.05 9.68
N THR A 87 -33.64 -23.07 9.99
CA THR A 87 -33.51 -21.84 9.17
C THR A 87 -33.05 -22.19 7.76
N GLN A 88 -32.01 -23.03 7.62
CA GLN A 88 -31.56 -23.51 6.32
C GLN A 88 -32.66 -24.25 5.55
N TYR A 89 -33.37 -25.16 6.22
CA TYR A 89 -34.46 -25.92 5.62
C TYR A 89 -35.57 -24.99 5.10
N TYR A 90 -36.05 -24.06 5.92
CA TYR A 90 -37.13 -23.15 5.53
C TYR A 90 -36.71 -22.12 4.47
N LEU A 91 -35.45 -21.66 4.48
CA LEU A 91 -34.92 -20.84 3.37
C LEU A 91 -34.92 -21.60 2.05
N THR A 92 -34.53 -22.87 2.07
CA THR A 92 -34.52 -23.71 0.85
C THR A 92 -35.93 -23.92 0.31
N GLN A 93 -36.92 -24.12 1.20
CA GLN A 93 -38.33 -24.25 0.79
C GLN A 93 -38.89 -22.92 0.28
N LEU A 94 -38.58 -21.80 0.94
CA LEU A 94 -38.99 -20.46 0.51
C LEU A 94 -38.47 -20.17 -0.90
N LEU A 95 -37.19 -20.45 -1.19
CA LEU A 95 -36.59 -20.23 -2.51
C LEU A 95 -37.23 -21.04 -3.64
N ALA A 96 -37.85 -22.18 -3.32
CA ALA A 96 -38.52 -23.02 -4.30
C ALA A 96 -39.92 -22.50 -4.69
N GLU A 97 -40.60 -21.81 -3.78
CA GLU A 97 -41.98 -21.35 -3.96
C GLU A 97 -42.09 -19.86 -4.25
N GLU A 98 -41.09 -19.06 -3.86
CA GLU A 98 -41.15 -17.61 -3.94
C GLU A 98 -40.93 -17.11 -5.38
N PRO A 99 -41.91 -16.42 -5.99
CA PRO A 99 -41.74 -15.84 -7.33
C PRO A 99 -41.00 -14.50 -7.30
N GLU A 100 -41.01 -13.78 -6.17
CA GLU A 100 -40.50 -12.41 -6.08
C GLU A 100 -38.96 -12.35 -6.10
N PRO A 101 -38.33 -11.70 -7.11
CA PRO A 101 -36.88 -11.71 -7.27
C PRO A 101 -36.10 -11.11 -6.08
N HIS A 102 -36.65 -10.07 -5.44
CA HIS A 102 -36.03 -9.42 -4.29
C HIS A 102 -35.99 -10.32 -3.05
N ILE A 103 -37.10 -11.00 -2.73
CA ILE A 103 -37.19 -11.94 -1.60
C ILE A 103 -36.27 -13.14 -1.85
N ARG A 104 -36.21 -13.63 -3.09
CA ARG A 104 -35.28 -14.71 -3.46
C ARG A 104 -33.83 -14.31 -3.30
N LEU A 105 -33.46 -13.08 -3.68
CA LEU A 105 -32.11 -12.56 -3.52
C LEU A 105 -31.72 -12.50 -2.03
N GLU A 106 -32.57 -11.91 -1.19
CA GLU A 106 -32.34 -11.82 0.25
C GLU A 106 -32.26 -13.21 0.91
N ALA A 107 -33.18 -14.11 0.59
CA ALA A 107 -33.18 -15.48 1.12
C ALA A 107 -31.93 -16.27 0.66
N SER A 108 -31.44 -16.02 -0.56
CA SER A 108 -30.22 -16.66 -1.06
C SER A 108 -28.96 -16.12 -0.37
N LEU A 109 -28.89 -14.82 -0.08
CA LEU A 109 -27.80 -14.24 0.71
C LEU A 109 -27.74 -14.85 2.10
N GLN A 110 -28.89 -14.95 2.79
CA GLN A 110 -28.96 -15.60 4.10
C GLN A 110 -28.56 -17.07 4.06
N LEU A 111 -28.95 -17.79 3.02
CA LEU A 111 -28.55 -19.18 2.84
C LEU A 111 -27.03 -19.31 2.62
N ALA A 112 -26.42 -18.38 1.88
CA ALA A 112 -24.97 -18.33 1.66
C ALA A 112 -24.21 -18.08 2.98
N ASP A 113 -24.71 -17.19 3.82
CA ASP A 113 -24.15 -16.94 5.16
C ASP A 113 -24.25 -18.18 6.06
N ILE A 114 -25.37 -18.89 6.04
CA ILE A 114 -25.51 -20.15 6.79
C ILE A 114 -24.50 -21.19 6.29
N TYR A 115 -24.30 -21.31 4.98
CA TYR A 115 -23.28 -22.19 4.42
C TYR A 115 -21.88 -21.79 4.88
N TYR A 116 -21.56 -20.50 4.87
CA TYR A 116 -20.29 -19.99 5.38
C TYR A 116 -20.07 -20.39 6.85
N LEU A 117 -21.05 -20.14 7.72
CA LEU A 117 -20.98 -20.44 9.15
C LEU A 117 -20.86 -21.94 9.43
N LYS A 118 -21.56 -22.77 8.64
CA LYS A 118 -21.45 -24.24 8.67
C LYS A 118 -20.21 -24.77 7.97
N ARG A 119 -19.30 -23.89 7.52
CA ARG A 119 -18.02 -24.23 6.87
C ARG A 119 -18.18 -24.96 5.53
N ARG A 120 -19.34 -24.81 4.91
CA ARG A 120 -19.64 -25.23 3.54
C ARG A 120 -19.21 -24.13 2.58
N TYR A 121 -17.92 -23.79 2.62
CA TYR A 121 -17.38 -22.60 1.96
C TYR A 121 -17.53 -22.61 0.44
N GLU A 122 -17.41 -23.77 -0.22
CA GLU A 122 -17.62 -23.85 -1.67
C GLU A 122 -19.08 -23.60 -2.04
N ASP A 123 -20.03 -24.12 -1.25
CA ASP A 123 -21.46 -23.89 -1.48
C ASP A 123 -21.81 -22.41 -1.25
N ALA A 124 -21.24 -21.78 -0.21
CA ALA A 124 -21.37 -20.35 0.04
C ALA A 124 -20.79 -19.52 -1.11
N PHE A 125 -19.57 -19.85 -1.55
CA PHE A 125 -18.88 -19.15 -2.63
C PHE A 125 -19.63 -19.22 -3.96
N GLN A 126 -20.11 -20.42 -4.33
CA GLN A 126 -20.92 -20.60 -5.54
C GLN A 126 -22.19 -19.76 -5.48
N LEU A 127 -22.87 -19.74 -4.33
CA LEU A 127 -24.09 -18.97 -4.15
C LEU A 127 -23.80 -17.46 -4.22
N TYR A 128 -22.80 -16.95 -3.51
CA TYR A 128 -22.39 -15.54 -3.60
C TYR A 128 -22.00 -15.12 -5.03
N THR A 129 -21.28 -15.96 -5.76
CA THR A 129 -20.89 -15.70 -7.16
C THR A 129 -22.12 -15.51 -8.06
N GLN A 130 -23.20 -16.25 -7.81
CA GLN A 130 -24.46 -16.10 -8.56
C GLN A 130 -25.23 -14.83 -8.17
N LEU A 131 -25.10 -14.38 -6.91
CA LEU A 131 -25.89 -13.27 -6.36
C LEU A 131 -25.26 -11.90 -6.63
N LEU A 132 -23.93 -11.77 -6.59
CA LEU A 132 -23.23 -10.49 -6.73
C LEU A 132 -23.61 -9.71 -8.01
N PRO A 133 -23.68 -10.31 -9.21
CA PRO A 133 -24.11 -9.59 -10.42
C PRO A 133 -25.56 -9.07 -10.38
N LEU A 134 -26.43 -9.73 -9.60
CA LEU A 134 -27.83 -9.32 -9.46
C LEU A 134 -27.96 -8.07 -8.57
N ILE A 135 -27.12 -8.00 -7.53
CA ILE A 135 -27.03 -6.88 -6.60
C ILE A 135 -26.47 -5.64 -7.30
N ASP A 136 -25.37 -5.80 -8.02
CA ASP A 136 -24.66 -4.70 -8.68
C ASP A 136 -25.46 -4.12 -9.87
N GLY A 137 -26.28 -4.95 -10.54
CA GLY A 137 -26.89 -4.60 -11.81
C GLY A 137 -28.39 -4.24 -11.80
N ASN A 138 -29.21 -4.76 -10.89
CA ASN A 138 -30.68 -4.75 -11.11
C ASN A 138 -31.60 -4.78 -9.89
N LEU A 139 -31.16 -5.28 -8.73
CA LEU A 139 -32.02 -5.43 -7.55
C LEU A 139 -31.41 -4.69 -6.35
N PRO A 140 -32.11 -3.70 -5.77
CA PRO A 140 -31.59 -2.97 -4.62
C PRO A 140 -31.59 -3.90 -3.40
N VAL A 141 -30.40 -4.15 -2.85
CA VAL A 141 -30.20 -4.61 -1.47
C VAL A 141 -29.54 -3.49 -0.68
N ALA A 142 -29.57 -3.56 0.65
CA ALA A 142 -28.85 -2.58 1.43
C ALA A 142 -27.32 -2.74 1.22
N GLU A 143 -26.62 -1.61 1.37
CA GLU A 143 -25.19 -1.52 1.10
C GLU A 143 -24.39 -2.46 2.02
N GLU A 144 -24.88 -2.68 3.24
CA GLU A 144 -24.26 -3.57 4.22
C GLU A 144 -24.23 -5.02 3.73
N GLU A 145 -25.32 -5.56 3.18
CA GLU A 145 -25.40 -6.96 2.71
C GLU A 145 -24.48 -7.23 1.53
N TYR A 146 -24.36 -6.27 0.61
CA TYR A 146 -23.38 -6.34 -0.47
C TYR A 146 -21.96 -6.44 0.09
N ASN A 147 -21.62 -5.57 1.05
CA ASN A 147 -20.29 -5.57 1.65
C ASN A 147 -20.01 -6.81 2.51
N ILE A 148 -21.03 -7.40 3.14
CA ILE A 148 -20.90 -8.69 3.83
C ILE A 148 -20.57 -9.79 2.81
N ALA A 149 -21.29 -9.85 1.69
CA ALA A 149 -21.03 -10.83 0.64
C ALA A 149 -19.61 -10.70 0.07
N ILE A 150 -19.17 -9.46 -0.25
CA ILE A 150 -17.81 -9.18 -0.70
C ILE A 150 -16.77 -9.59 0.35
N LEU A 151 -17.01 -9.28 1.63
CA LEU A 151 -16.14 -9.68 2.73
C LEU A 151 -16.00 -11.21 2.81
N ARG A 152 -17.10 -11.96 2.72
CA ARG A 152 -17.09 -13.42 2.74
C ARG A 152 -16.38 -14.00 1.52
N MET A 153 -16.57 -13.42 0.35
CA MET A 153 -15.88 -13.84 -0.87
C MET A 153 -14.38 -13.64 -0.74
N ALA A 154 -13.92 -12.50 -0.21
CA ALA A 154 -12.50 -12.27 0.06
C ALA A 154 -11.92 -13.28 1.07
N GLU A 155 -12.62 -13.55 2.17
CA GLU A 155 -12.20 -14.54 3.18
C GLU A 155 -12.13 -15.96 2.59
N ILE A 156 -13.15 -16.40 1.86
CA ILE A 156 -13.17 -17.74 1.26
C ILE A 156 -12.04 -17.88 0.23
N SER A 157 -11.86 -16.88 -0.64
CA SER A 157 -10.77 -16.88 -1.63
C SER A 157 -9.41 -17.01 -0.97
N LEU A 158 -9.14 -16.20 0.05
CA LEU A 158 -7.86 -16.22 0.75
C LEU A 158 -7.60 -17.54 1.46
N PHE A 159 -8.56 -18.03 2.26
CA PHE A 159 -8.28 -19.12 3.19
C PHE A 159 -8.62 -20.51 2.66
N LYS A 160 -9.75 -20.63 1.97
CA LYS A 160 -10.22 -21.92 1.49
C LYS A 160 -9.61 -22.25 0.14
N ARG A 161 -9.60 -21.27 -0.76
CA ARG A 161 -9.12 -21.44 -2.13
C ARG A 161 -7.61 -21.19 -2.24
N LYS A 162 -7.02 -20.47 -1.28
CA LYS A 162 -5.61 -20.03 -1.31
C LYS A 162 -5.30 -19.21 -2.57
N ASP A 163 -6.28 -18.39 -2.94
CA ASP A 163 -6.26 -17.55 -4.13
C ASP A 163 -6.19 -16.08 -3.66
N GLU A 164 -4.96 -15.59 -3.51
CA GLU A 164 -4.67 -14.24 -3.02
C GLU A 164 -5.11 -13.16 -4.02
N GLU A 165 -4.94 -13.42 -5.32
CA GLU A 165 -5.34 -12.49 -6.38
C GLU A 165 -6.85 -12.29 -6.38
N LEU A 166 -7.61 -13.39 -6.31
CA LEU A 166 -9.07 -13.32 -6.22
C LEU A 166 -9.53 -12.69 -4.89
N ALA A 167 -8.81 -12.94 -3.79
CA ALA A 167 -9.11 -12.31 -2.51
C ALA A 167 -8.89 -10.79 -2.56
N GLN A 168 -7.80 -10.33 -3.17
CA GLN A 168 -7.52 -8.91 -3.41
C GLN A 168 -8.58 -8.27 -4.31
N GLU A 169 -9.02 -8.97 -5.36
CA GLU A 169 -10.08 -8.48 -6.25
C GLU A 169 -11.36 -8.17 -5.48
N TYR A 170 -11.82 -9.10 -4.62
CA TYR A 170 -13.00 -8.85 -3.78
C TYR A 170 -12.72 -7.77 -2.73
N TYR A 171 -11.58 -7.82 -2.05
CA TYR A 171 -11.22 -6.83 -1.03
C TYR A 171 -11.19 -5.40 -1.59
N SER A 172 -10.75 -5.20 -2.83
CA SER A 172 -10.74 -3.89 -3.50
C SER A 172 -12.14 -3.27 -3.68
N LYS A 173 -13.20 -4.10 -3.70
CA LYS A 173 -14.60 -3.67 -3.83
C LYS A 173 -15.27 -3.42 -2.47
N LEU A 174 -14.59 -3.74 -1.36
CA LEU A 174 -15.16 -3.68 -0.01
C LEU A 174 -15.18 -2.24 0.53
N ASN A 175 -16.38 -1.73 0.82
CA ASN A 175 -16.59 -0.55 1.67
C ASN A 175 -16.76 -0.98 3.13
N SER A 176 -15.66 -1.04 3.89
CA SER A 176 -15.68 -1.45 5.30
C SER A 176 -16.46 -0.50 6.22
N ASN A 177 -16.66 0.76 5.82
CA ASN A 177 -17.43 1.74 6.60
C ASN A 177 -18.95 1.48 6.54
N ALA A 178 -19.42 0.74 5.53
CA ALA A 178 -20.81 0.32 5.41
C ALA A 178 -21.15 -0.90 6.28
N LEU A 179 -20.16 -1.49 6.96
CA LEU A 179 -20.34 -2.68 7.80
C LEU A 179 -20.49 -2.34 9.28
N ALA A 180 -21.34 -3.10 9.98
CA ALA A 180 -21.42 -3.03 11.43
C ALA A 180 -20.05 -3.31 12.12
N PRO A 181 -19.78 -2.70 13.30
CA PRO A 181 -18.50 -2.82 14.01
C PRO A 181 -18.05 -4.24 14.37
N ILE A 182 -18.97 -5.21 14.33
CA ILE A 182 -18.67 -6.64 14.51
C ILE A 182 -17.73 -7.19 13.42
N TYR A 183 -17.72 -6.61 12.23
CA TYR A 183 -16.87 -7.02 11.10
C TYR A 183 -15.49 -6.34 11.08
N ASN A 184 -15.23 -5.38 11.97
CA ASN A 184 -13.98 -4.61 11.98
C ASN A 184 -12.74 -5.49 12.08
N GLU A 185 -12.79 -6.57 12.87
CA GLU A 185 -11.64 -7.47 13.02
C GLU A 185 -11.40 -8.32 11.76
N SER A 186 -12.46 -8.79 11.08
CA SER A 186 -12.33 -9.45 9.77
C SER A 186 -11.73 -8.50 8.73
N CYS A 187 -12.21 -7.26 8.66
CA CYS A 187 -11.69 -6.26 7.72
C CYS A 187 -10.21 -5.97 7.97
N LYS A 188 -9.82 -5.70 9.22
CA LYS A 188 -8.42 -5.48 9.61
C LYS A 188 -7.54 -6.70 9.35
N TYR A 189 -8.09 -7.90 9.50
CA TYR A 189 -7.35 -9.12 9.21
C TYR A 189 -7.06 -9.23 7.72
N LEU A 190 -8.06 -9.05 6.86
CA LEU A 190 -7.89 -9.05 5.41
C LEU A 190 -6.93 -7.94 4.98
N GLU A 191 -7.08 -6.74 5.52
CA GLU A 191 -6.15 -5.63 5.29
C GLU A 191 -4.71 -6.06 5.55
N ARG A 192 -4.43 -6.64 6.73
CA ARG A 192 -3.08 -7.16 7.08
C ARG A 192 -2.53 -8.21 6.14
N LYS A 193 -3.39 -8.96 5.45
CA LYS A 193 -3.00 -10.08 4.59
C LYS A 193 -2.93 -9.71 3.12
N LEU A 194 -3.73 -8.75 2.70
CA LEU A 194 -3.94 -8.44 1.28
C LEU A 194 -3.36 -7.08 0.89
N LEU A 195 -3.18 -6.16 1.84
CA LEU A 195 -2.67 -4.81 1.55
C LEU A 195 -1.21 -4.84 1.10
N LEU A 196 -0.40 -5.69 1.73
CA LEU A 196 1.04 -5.78 1.49
C LEU A 196 1.41 -7.19 1.06
N LYS A 197 2.13 -7.27 -0.06
CA LYS A 197 2.69 -8.50 -0.59
C LYS A 197 4.19 -8.51 -0.36
N GLU A 198 4.66 -9.48 0.41
CA GLU A 198 6.09 -9.61 0.71
C GLU A 198 6.84 -10.25 -0.47
N ILE A 199 7.87 -9.57 -0.95
CA ILE A 199 8.85 -10.10 -1.89
C ILE A 199 10.05 -10.54 -1.04
N SER A 200 9.96 -11.77 -0.54
CA SER A 200 10.91 -12.28 0.45
C SER A 200 12.37 -12.24 -0.05
N PRO A 201 13.36 -12.07 0.84
CA PRO A 201 14.77 -12.13 0.48
C PRO A 201 15.17 -13.43 -0.24
N ALA A 202 14.52 -14.55 0.12
CA ALA A 202 14.73 -15.85 -0.52
C ALA A 202 14.28 -15.84 -1.99
N LEU A 203 13.15 -15.20 -2.29
CA LEU A 203 12.66 -15.02 -3.66
C LEU A 203 13.63 -14.15 -4.48
N LEU A 204 14.18 -13.10 -3.86
CA LEU A 204 15.17 -12.24 -4.48
C LEU A 204 16.54 -12.91 -4.65
N GLY A 205 16.76 -14.10 -4.06
CA GLY A 205 18.04 -14.79 -4.06
C GLY A 205 19.18 -13.98 -3.39
N LEU A 206 18.85 -12.96 -2.61
CA LEU A 206 19.80 -12.12 -1.90
C LEU A 206 20.15 -12.75 -0.55
N SER A 207 21.43 -12.66 -0.17
CA SER A 207 21.90 -13.14 1.13
C SER A 207 21.72 -12.13 2.27
N ASP A 208 21.27 -10.92 1.93
CA ASP A 208 21.02 -9.80 2.83
C ASP A 208 19.58 -9.32 2.62
N ASN A 209 18.92 -8.97 3.70
CA ASN A 209 17.54 -8.46 3.75
C ASN A 209 17.48 -6.98 4.13
N ASN A 210 18.63 -6.30 4.26
CA ASN A 210 18.74 -4.86 4.42
C ASN A 210 18.76 -4.19 3.05
N ILE A 211 17.57 -3.82 2.58
CA ILE A 211 17.42 -3.17 1.29
C ILE A 211 17.96 -1.74 1.39
N SER A 212 18.77 -1.32 0.44
CA SER A 212 19.37 0.03 0.39
C SER A 212 18.88 0.86 -0.78
N ALA A 213 18.51 0.21 -1.88
CA ALA A 213 18.08 0.87 -3.11
C ALA A 213 17.03 0.00 -3.80
N ILE A 214 15.99 0.64 -4.32
CA ILE A 214 15.01 0.00 -5.19
C ILE A 214 14.73 0.97 -6.32
N GLU A 215 14.71 0.47 -7.55
CA GLU A 215 14.13 1.16 -8.68
C GLU A 215 13.35 0.17 -9.53
N VAL A 216 12.32 0.64 -10.21
CA VAL A 216 11.44 -0.19 -11.04
C VAL A 216 11.36 0.37 -12.45
N ASP A 217 11.48 -0.53 -13.42
CA ASP A 217 11.48 -0.21 -14.85
C ASP A 217 10.63 -1.24 -15.58
N ASP A 218 9.40 -0.86 -15.90
CA ASP A 218 8.37 -1.73 -16.46
C ASP A 218 8.19 -3.02 -15.63
N ASP A 219 8.76 -4.14 -16.10
CA ASP A 219 8.67 -5.45 -15.46
C ASP A 219 9.85 -5.74 -14.52
N ASP A 220 10.95 -4.99 -14.63
CA ASP A 220 12.20 -5.24 -13.89
C ASP A 220 12.23 -4.41 -12.59
N LEU A 221 12.12 -5.09 -11.45
CA LEU A 221 12.40 -4.54 -10.12
C LEU A 221 13.87 -4.75 -9.77
N TRP A 222 14.63 -3.67 -9.70
CA TRP A 222 16.03 -3.67 -9.30
C TRP A 222 16.14 -3.43 -7.80
N VAL A 223 16.80 -4.35 -7.09
CA VAL A 223 16.92 -4.34 -5.64
C VAL A 223 18.38 -4.41 -5.22
N GLY A 224 18.87 -3.34 -4.61
CA GLY A 224 20.20 -3.25 -4.01
C GLY A 224 20.15 -3.49 -2.51
N THR A 225 21.20 -4.11 -1.97
CA THR A 225 21.36 -4.37 -0.53
C THR A 225 22.64 -3.79 0.05
N TRP A 226 22.70 -3.69 1.38
CA TRP A 226 23.85 -3.16 2.10
C TRP A 226 25.07 -4.05 1.95
N ASP A 227 24.92 -5.38 1.89
CA ASP A 227 26.05 -6.31 1.79
C ASP A 227 25.78 -7.53 0.88
N GLY A 228 24.54 -7.77 0.46
CA GLY A 228 24.13 -8.95 -0.33
C GLY A 228 24.23 -8.81 -1.86
N GLY A 229 24.61 -7.63 -2.37
CA GLY A 229 24.72 -7.33 -3.81
C GLY A 229 23.44 -6.73 -4.40
N LEU A 230 23.21 -7.03 -5.68
CA LEU A 230 22.11 -6.51 -6.50
C LEU A 230 21.28 -7.67 -7.05
N ALA A 231 19.96 -7.54 -7.06
CA ALA A 231 19.05 -8.44 -7.74
C ALA A 231 18.21 -7.68 -8.76
N ARG A 232 17.85 -8.36 -9.84
CA ARG A 232 16.80 -7.96 -10.77
C ARG A 232 15.70 -9.01 -10.73
N TYR A 233 14.50 -8.59 -10.39
CA TYR A 233 13.33 -9.44 -10.21
C TYR A 233 12.27 -9.06 -11.25
N SER A 234 11.83 -10.03 -12.06
CA SER A 234 10.71 -9.81 -12.99
C SER A 234 9.38 -9.90 -12.25
N LEU A 235 8.56 -8.87 -12.36
CA LEU A 235 7.24 -8.78 -11.72
C LEU A 235 6.25 -9.77 -12.34
N SER A 236 6.35 -10.02 -13.65
CA SER A 236 5.43 -10.88 -14.40
C SER A 236 5.71 -12.36 -14.22
N ASN A 237 6.96 -12.81 -14.40
CA ASN A 237 7.30 -14.23 -14.39
C ASN A 237 7.95 -14.69 -13.06
N LYS A 238 8.23 -13.75 -12.15
CA LYS A 238 8.81 -13.99 -10.82
C LYS A 238 10.22 -14.61 -10.85
N GLU A 239 10.93 -14.50 -11.96
CA GLU A 239 12.32 -14.92 -12.08
C GLU A 239 13.26 -13.86 -11.49
N THR A 240 14.33 -14.33 -10.85
CA THR A 240 15.33 -13.47 -10.24
C THR A 240 16.71 -13.72 -10.85
N MET A 241 17.38 -12.64 -11.22
CA MET A 241 18.80 -12.63 -11.55
C MET A 241 19.58 -11.89 -10.47
N VAL A 242 20.54 -12.60 -9.84
CA VAL A 242 21.36 -12.04 -8.77
C VAL A 242 22.76 -11.74 -9.28
N PHE A 243 23.23 -10.54 -9.01
CA PHE A 243 24.56 -10.06 -9.34
C PHE A 243 25.38 -9.92 -8.05
N ARG A 244 26.48 -10.68 -7.97
CA ARG A 244 27.39 -10.71 -6.81
C ARG A 244 28.83 -10.48 -7.24
N THR A 245 29.64 -10.00 -6.30
CA THR A 245 31.09 -9.89 -6.49
C THR A 245 31.72 -11.29 -6.56
N GLY A 246 32.30 -11.66 -7.71
CA GLY A 246 33.02 -12.93 -7.92
C GLY A 246 32.23 -13.98 -8.71
N GLY A 247 32.62 -14.19 -9.97
CA GLY A 247 31.95 -15.05 -10.97
C GLY A 247 32.05 -14.42 -12.37
N LYS A 248 31.18 -14.80 -13.32
CA LYS A 248 31.00 -14.07 -14.61
C LYS A 248 30.36 -12.66 -14.43
N SER A 249 30.04 -12.26 -13.19
CA SER A 249 29.44 -10.98 -12.84
C SER A 249 30.45 -10.09 -12.09
N LEU A 250 30.55 -8.83 -12.53
CA LEU A 250 31.44 -7.79 -12.02
C LEU A 250 30.61 -6.70 -11.31
N THR A 251 29.99 -7.04 -10.18
CA THR A 251 29.05 -6.11 -9.51
C THR A 251 29.41 -5.84 -8.05
N PRO A 252 29.08 -4.63 -7.55
CA PRO A 252 29.49 -4.22 -6.23
C PRO A 252 28.67 -4.85 -5.12
N ASN A 253 29.34 -5.26 -4.04
CA ASN A 253 28.69 -5.37 -2.74
C ASN A 253 28.44 -3.94 -2.19
N SER A 254 27.40 -3.79 -1.37
CA SER A 254 27.02 -2.50 -0.78
C SER A 254 26.51 -1.47 -1.78
N VAL A 255 25.45 -1.86 -2.49
CA VAL A 255 24.70 -0.96 -3.38
C VAL A 255 24.03 0.12 -2.53
N ARG A 256 24.08 1.38 -2.97
CA ARG A 256 23.49 2.53 -2.25
C ARG A 256 22.50 3.34 -3.05
N SER A 257 22.68 3.38 -4.36
CA SER A 257 21.77 4.06 -5.26
C SER A 257 21.65 3.29 -6.56
N ILE A 258 20.46 3.26 -7.11
CA ILE A 258 20.18 2.77 -8.45
C ILE A 258 19.51 3.93 -9.17
N GLU A 259 19.92 4.19 -10.40
CA GLU A 259 19.29 5.18 -11.27
C GLU A 259 19.07 4.54 -12.64
N ILE A 260 17.84 4.57 -13.13
CA ILE A 260 17.47 3.93 -14.38
C ILE A 260 17.34 4.97 -15.50
N THR A 261 17.99 4.70 -16.62
CA THR A 261 17.80 5.42 -17.89
C THR A 261 17.20 4.48 -18.94
N PRO A 262 16.70 4.99 -20.08
CA PRO A 262 16.14 4.12 -21.12
C PRO A 262 17.11 3.03 -21.62
N GLU A 263 18.41 3.30 -21.61
CA GLU A 263 19.42 2.38 -22.17
C GLU A 263 20.26 1.68 -21.10
N SER A 264 20.20 2.13 -19.83
CA SER A 264 21.14 1.67 -18.81
C SER A 264 20.58 1.71 -17.41
N VAL A 265 21.18 0.92 -16.52
CA VAL A 265 20.97 0.99 -15.08
C VAL A 265 22.30 1.37 -14.46
N TRP A 266 22.32 2.46 -13.70
CA TRP A 266 23.49 2.97 -12.99
C TRP A 266 23.43 2.53 -11.53
N ILE A 267 24.52 1.92 -11.05
CA ILE A 267 24.61 1.34 -9.73
C ILE A 267 25.74 2.06 -8.98
N GLY A 268 25.36 2.81 -7.95
CA GLY A 268 26.28 3.42 -7.02
C GLY A 268 26.50 2.51 -5.82
N SER A 269 27.75 2.33 -5.42
CA SER A 269 28.12 1.52 -4.25
C SER A 269 29.18 2.20 -3.39
N TYR A 270 29.56 1.52 -2.30
CA TYR A 270 30.67 1.98 -1.46
C TYR A 270 32.04 1.93 -2.15
N ARG A 271 32.19 1.10 -3.19
CA ARG A 271 33.50 0.83 -3.81
C ARG A 271 33.61 1.33 -5.23
N GLU A 272 32.52 1.37 -5.97
CA GLU A 272 32.55 1.72 -7.40
C GLU A 272 31.21 2.23 -7.91
N LEU A 273 31.30 2.86 -9.09
CA LEU A 273 30.17 3.13 -9.97
C LEU A 273 30.18 2.09 -11.09
N SER A 274 29.07 1.39 -11.26
CA SER A 274 28.91 0.37 -12.29
C SER A 274 27.67 0.65 -13.13
N VAL A 275 27.72 0.29 -14.41
CA VAL A 275 26.63 0.52 -15.37
C VAL A 275 26.30 -0.80 -16.05
N TYR A 276 25.03 -1.15 -16.03
CA TYR A 276 24.47 -2.24 -16.81
C TYR A 276 23.79 -1.67 -18.06
N SER A 277 24.20 -2.14 -19.22
CA SER A 277 23.60 -1.78 -20.51
C SER A 277 22.41 -2.69 -20.79
N LYS A 278 21.23 -2.10 -20.98
CA LYS A 278 20.00 -2.82 -21.33
C LYS A 278 20.02 -3.31 -22.79
N ILE A 279 20.88 -2.72 -23.64
CA ILE A 279 20.95 -3.00 -25.07
C ILE A 279 21.62 -4.36 -25.34
N ASP A 280 22.74 -4.62 -24.68
CA ASP A 280 23.58 -5.80 -24.91
C ASP A 280 23.79 -6.66 -23.65
N SER A 281 23.10 -6.32 -22.55
CA SER A 281 23.19 -7.02 -21.26
C SER A 281 24.62 -7.05 -20.69
N SER A 282 25.42 -6.03 -20.97
CA SER A 282 26.82 -5.95 -20.53
C SER A 282 27.00 -5.08 -19.29
N TRP A 283 28.11 -5.32 -18.57
CA TRP A 283 28.51 -4.56 -17.39
C TRP A 283 29.77 -3.75 -17.66
N LYS A 284 29.79 -2.51 -17.16
CA LYS A 284 30.96 -1.63 -17.21
C LYS A 284 31.19 -0.96 -15.86
N ILE A 285 32.40 -1.09 -15.34
CA ILE A 285 32.87 -0.30 -14.19
C ILE A 285 33.37 1.04 -14.71
N ILE A 286 33.01 2.14 -14.04
CA ILE A 286 33.47 3.48 -14.38
C ILE A 286 34.84 3.75 -13.72
N PRO A 287 35.93 3.89 -14.50
CA PRO A 287 37.28 3.96 -13.96
C PRO A 287 37.49 5.09 -12.93
N GLU A 288 36.83 6.23 -13.14
CA GLU A 288 36.90 7.43 -12.29
C GLU A 288 36.44 7.18 -10.85
N PHE A 289 35.64 6.13 -10.63
CA PHE A 289 35.10 5.74 -9.33
C PHE A 289 35.64 4.40 -8.84
N SER A 290 36.73 3.88 -9.44
CA SER A 290 37.28 2.56 -9.13
C SER A 290 38.73 2.62 -8.61
N GLY A 291 39.20 1.53 -8.00
CA GLY A 291 40.59 1.40 -7.54
C GLY A 291 41.02 2.50 -6.56
N ALA A 292 42.16 3.15 -6.80
CA ALA A 292 42.67 4.25 -5.96
C ALA A 292 41.75 5.48 -5.92
N ASN A 293 40.84 5.61 -6.89
CA ASN A 293 39.86 6.69 -6.97
C ASN A 293 38.48 6.31 -6.42
N SER A 294 38.35 5.10 -5.86
CA SER A 294 37.14 4.65 -5.19
C SER A 294 36.62 5.69 -4.20
N THR A 295 35.31 5.92 -4.27
CA THR A 295 34.59 6.79 -3.36
C THR A 295 33.21 6.22 -3.14
N ARG A 296 32.69 6.45 -1.94
CA ARG A 296 31.37 5.96 -1.55
C ARG A 296 30.30 6.82 -2.24
N ILE A 297 29.54 6.19 -3.13
CA ILE A 297 28.48 6.82 -3.91
C ILE A 297 27.17 6.67 -3.14
N GLU A 298 26.51 7.79 -2.85
CA GLU A 298 25.23 7.78 -2.12
C GLU A 298 24.03 7.96 -3.03
N THR A 299 24.18 8.73 -4.11
CA THR A 299 23.06 9.12 -4.95
C THR A 299 23.54 9.36 -6.37
N ILE A 300 22.69 8.98 -7.31
CA ILE A 300 22.86 9.20 -8.73
C ILE A 300 21.57 9.86 -9.19
N LYS A 301 21.67 10.86 -10.07
CA LYS A 301 20.50 11.48 -10.70
C LYS A 301 20.79 11.63 -12.18
N ALA A 302 20.02 10.94 -13.01
CA ALA A 302 20.07 11.09 -14.45
C ALA A 302 19.16 12.25 -14.87
N MET A 303 19.71 13.10 -15.73
CA MET A 303 19.01 14.12 -16.47
C MET A 303 19.32 13.89 -17.94
N LYS A 304 18.50 14.47 -18.84
CA LYS A 304 18.51 14.21 -20.29
C LYS A 304 19.90 13.87 -20.88
N ASP A 305 20.87 14.76 -20.73
CA ASP A 305 22.23 14.61 -21.27
C ASP A 305 23.33 14.66 -20.19
N THR A 306 22.96 14.44 -18.93
CA THR A 306 23.88 14.65 -17.80
C THR A 306 23.55 13.75 -16.63
N ILE A 307 24.58 13.14 -16.04
CA ILE A 307 24.42 12.35 -14.82
C ILE A 307 25.15 13.06 -13.70
N TYR A 308 24.44 13.29 -12.60
CA TYR A 308 25.01 13.83 -11.37
C TYR A 308 25.22 12.71 -10.36
N ILE A 309 26.35 12.77 -9.66
CA ILE A 309 26.71 11.77 -8.65
C ILE A 309 27.10 12.48 -7.36
N GLY A 310 26.35 12.18 -6.31
CA GLY A 310 26.68 12.57 -4.95
C GLY A 310 27.53 11.51 -4.27
N THR A 311 28.60 11.95 -3.62
CA THR A 311 29.53 11.07 -2.91
C THR A 311 29.68 11.47 -1.45
N LEU A 312 30.05 10.52 -0.60
CA LEU A 312 30.60 10.82 0.73
C LEU A 312 32.10 11.03 0.64
N GLY A 313 32.51 12.28 0.83
CA GLY A 313 33.90 12.71 0.94
C GLY A 313 34.48 13.36 -0.31
N ARG A 314 33.86 13.19 -1.50
CA ARG A 314 34.33 13.79 -2.76
C ARG A 314 33.33 14.75 -3.41
N GLY A 315 32.24 15.11 -2.74
CA GLY A 315 31.28 16.11 -3.22
C GLY A 315 30.51 15.67 -4.47
N LEU A 316 30.15 16.65 -5.31
CA LEU A 316 29.30 16.45 -6.49
C LEU A 316 30.15 16.21 -7.75
N TRP A 317 29.79 15.19 -8.51
CA TRP A 317 30.36 14.91 -9.82
C TRP A 317 29.29 15.04 -10.90
N ARG A 318 29.75 15.36 -12.10
CA ARG A 318 28.92 15.49 -13.30
C ARG A 318 29.57 14.74 -14.44
N LEU A 319 28.80 13.89 -15.11
CA LEU A 319 29.10 13.33 -16.42
C LEU A 319 28.30 14.09 -17.47
N LYS A 320 28.98 14.77 -18.41
CA LYS A 320 28.34 15.40 -19.57
C LYS A 320 29.20 15.17 -20.80
N ASN A 321 28.61 14.71 -21.90
CA ASN A 321 29.32 14.39 -23.14
C ASN A 321 30.53 13.45 -22.91
N ASN A 322 30.34 12.39 -22.11
CA ASN A 322 31.40 11.44 -21.70
C ASN A 322 32.58 12.05 -20.93
N ASN A 323 32.46 13.29 -20.45
CA ASN A 323 33.48 13.93 -19.64
C ASN A 323 33.04 14.00 -18.18
N TRP A 324 33.83 13.39 -17.30
CA TRP A 324 33.68 13.50 -15.87
C TRP A 324 34.29 14.80 -15.36
N GLN A 325 33.51 15.52 -14.57
CA GLN A 325 33.95 16.71 -13.89
C GLN A 325 33.48 16.70 -12.44
N ARG A 326 34.41 16.89 -11.51
CA ARG A 326 34.08 17.19 -10.13
C ARG A 326 33.68 18.66 -10.00
N LEU A 327 32.48 18.92 -9.50
CA LEU A 327 31.96 20.27 -9.29
C LEU A 327 32.36 20.73 -7.89
N ASN A 328 33.36 21.61 -7.83
CA ASN A 328 33.91 22.18 -6.59
C ASN A 328 33.94 23.71 -6.71
N ALA A 329 32.78 24.36 -6.77
CA ALA A 329 32.71 25.82 -6.73
C ALA A 329 32.31 26.29 -5.33
N ALA A 330 32.89 27.40 -4.88
CA ALA A 330 32.46 28.08 -3.67
C ALA A 330 31.15 28.86 -3.94
N PRO A 331 30.20 28.94 -2.98
CA PRO A 331 30.23 28.31 -1.67
C PRO A 331 29.99 26.79 -1.81
N LEU A 332 30.87 26.02 -1.16
CA LEU A 332 31.14 24.60 -1.41
C LEU A 332 29.86 23.74 -1.55
N PRO A 333 29.73 22.88 -2.57
CA PRO A 333 28.93 21.68 -2.40
C PRO A 333 29.56 20.90 -1.24
N GLY A 334 28.77 20.60 -0.21
CA GLY A 334 29.25 19.81 0.91
C GLY A 334 29.98 18.56 0.40
N ALA A 335 31.11 18.22 1.02
CA ALA A 335 31.86 17.03 0.61
C ALA A 335 31.04 15.74 0.75
N PHE A 336 29.93 15.79 1.50
CA PHE A 336 29.05 14.70 1.86
C PHE A 336 27.65 14.98 1.30
N ILE A 337 27.37 14.39 0.14
CA ILE A 337 26.07 14.52 -0.54
C ILE A 337 25.28 13.24 -0.29
N ASN A 338 24.05 13.39 0.19
CA ASN A 338 23.17 12.28 0.53
C ASN A 338 22.12 12.03 -0.57
N CYS A 339 21.52 13.09 -1.11
CA CYS A 339 20.42 12.98 -2.08
C CYS A 339 20.45 14.14 -3.09
N LEU A 340 19.83 13.92 -4.25
CA LEU A 340 19.72 14.87 -5.34
C LEU A 340 18.28 14.88 -5.85
N GLU A 341 17.77 16.06 -6.20
CA GLU A 341 16.49 16.21 -6.90
C GLU A 341 16.57 17.41 -7.85
N ASN A 342 15.83 17.38 -8.96
CA ASN A 342 15.80 18.50 -9.91
C ASN A 342 14.39 19.06 -10.11
N ILE A 343 14.28 20.39 -10.16
CA ILE A 343 13.07 21.12 -10.52
C ILE A 343 13.44 22.16 -11.57
N GLY A 344 13.00 21.96 -12.81
CA GLY A 344 13.43 22.78 -13.94
C GLY A 344 14.96 22.76 -14.11
N SER A 345 15.58 23.94 -14.08
CA SER A 345 17.04 24.12 -14.16
C SER A 345 17.74 24.06 -12.80
N LEU A 346 17.01 23.95 -11.69
CA LEU A 346 17.60 23.90 -10.36
C LEU A 346 17.81 22.45 -9.92
N LEU A 347 19.06 22.11 -9.63
CA LEU A 347 19.43 20.89 -8.94
C LEU A 347 19.53 21.18 -7.44
N TYR A 348 18.64 20.56 -6.67
CA TYR A 348 18.64 20.55 -5.23
C TYR A 348 19.58 19.44 -4.73
N ILE A 349 20.50 19.81 -3.85
CA ILE A 349 21.56 18.94 -3.33
C ILE A 349 21.40 18.85 -1.82
N GLY A 350 20.93 17.71 -1.36
CA GLY A 350 20.82 17.41 0.06
C GLY A 350 22.17 16.95 0.60
N THR A 351 22.68 17.67 1.60
CA THR A 351 23.99 17.37 2.19
C THR A 351 23.85 16.82 3.60
N MET A 352 24.91 16.16 4.09
CA MET A 352 24.94 15.64 5.47
C MET A 352 25.11 16.76 6.52
N ASN A 353 25.71 17.89 6.16
CA ASN A 353 26.17 18.89 7.14
C ASN A 353 25.88 20.36 6.79
N LEU A 354 25.41 20.70 5.59
CA LEU A 354 25.15 22.08 5.16
C LEU A 354 23.66 22.37 4.92
N GLY A 355 22.78 21.37 5.05
CA GLY A 355 21.38 21.51 4.62
C GLY A 355 21.26 21.29 3.12
N VAL A 356 20.41 22.09 2.48
CA VAL A 356 20.18 22.04 1.02
C VAL A 356 21.06 23.09 0.33
N VAL A 357 21.79 22.66 -0.70
CA VAL A 357 22.54 23.50 -1.63
C VAL A 357 21.85 23.44 -2.98
N LEU A 358 21.77 24.57 -3.70
CA LEU A 358 21.22 24.63 -5.04
C LEU A 358 22.33 24.86 -6.06
N LEU A 359 22.24 24.14 -7.17
CA LEU A 359 23.00 24.38 -8.38
C LEU A 359 22.02 24.77 -9.49
N ASP A 360 22.17 25.98 -10.02
CA ASP A 360 21.57 26.34 -11.29
C ASP A 360 22.38 25.67 -12.41
N ILE A 361 21.78 24.72 -13.12
CA ILE A 361 22.48 23.91 -14.12
C ILE A 361 22.83 24.68 -15.39
N GLU A 362 22.15 25.80 -15.65
CA GLU A 362 22.37 26.64 -16.84
C GLU A 362 23.55 27.60 -16.59
N THR A 363 23.59 28.24 -15.44
CA THR A 363 24.62 29.22 -15.08
C THR A 363 25.83 28.59 -14.38
N GLY A 364 25.66 27.41 -13.79
CA GLY A 364 26.66 26.76 -12.94
C GLY A 364 26.82 27.42 -11.57
N PHE A 365 25.93 28.33 -11.19
CA PHE A 365 26.01 29.07 -9.93
C PHE A 365 25.47 28.24 -8.76
N PHE A 366 26.20 28.28 -7.64
CA PHE A 366 25.80 27.65 -6.39
C PHE A 366 25.20 28.67 -5.43
N SER A 367 24.09 28.30 -4.80
CA SER A 367 23.50 29.05 -3.69
C SER A 367 23.09 28.10 -2.57
N THR A 368 22.90 28.63 -1.37
CA THR A 368 22.46 27.83 -0.22
C THR A 368 20.97 28.08 0.02
N PHE A 369 20.25 27.03 0.40
CA PHE A 369 18.79 27.12 0.56
C PHE A 369 18.39 28.02 1.73
N ASP A 370 19.18 28.10 2.79
CA ASP A 370 18.99 29.01 3.92
C ASP A 370 18.99 30.50 3.52
N ARG A 371 19.73 30.87 2.47
CA ARG A 371 19.68 32.23 1.88
C ARG A 371 18.37 32.50 1.15
N ILE A 372 17.72 31.46 0.66
CA ILE A 372 16.42 31.53 -0.01
C ILE A 372 15.29 31.44 1.02
N ASN A 373 15.46 30.57 2.02
CA ASN A 373 14.56 30.38 3.13
C ASN A 373 15.31 29.92 4.41
N PRO A 374 15.48 30.80 5.40
CA PRO A 374 16.20 30.50 6.63
C PRO A 374 15.44 29.56 7.58
N GLY A 375 14.17 29.23 7.30
CA GLY A 375 13.31 28.44 8.19
C GLY A 375 13.62 26.93 8.24
N VAL A 376 14.44 26.41 7.32
CA VAL A 376 14.91 25.02 7.38
C VAL A 376 16.19 24.96 8.20
N GLU A 377 16.06 24.63 9.49
CA GLU A 377 17.20 24.56 10.41
C GLU A 377 18.00 23.25 10.32
N ALA A 378 17.48 22.26 9.59
CA ALA A 378 18.11 20.95 9.48
C ALA A 378 19.30 20.96 8.54
N ARG A 379 20.42 20.39 9.00
CA ARG A 379 21.66 20.32 8.22
C ARG A 379 21.90 18.98 7.54
N ASN A 380 21.32 17.90 8.05
CA ASN A 380 21.45 16.57 7.49
C ASN A 380 20.18 16.23 6.71
N ILE A 381 20.25 16.41 5.39
CA ILE A 381 19.16 16.19 4.46
C ILE A 381 19.31 14.80 3.87
N THR A 382 18.28 13.99 4.01
CA THR A 382 18.29 12.56 3.62
C THR A 382 17.39 12.30 2.42
N MET A 383 16.39 13.15 2.20
CA MET A 383 15.45 13.03 1.10
C MET A 383 15.10 14.41 0.54
N LEU A 384 15.06 14.49 -0.78
CA LEU A 384 14.48 15.60 -1.53
C LEU A 384 13.48 15.00 -2.51
N LEU A 385 12.26 15.54 -2.56
CA LEU A 385 11.20 15.05 -3.43
C LEU A 385 10.46 16.22 -4.07
N ALA A 386 10.56 16.34 -5.38
CA ALA A 386 9.81 17.33 -6.14
C ALA A 386 8.33 16.94 -6.22
N GLN A 387 7.44 17.75 -5.65
CA GLN A 387 5.99 17.59 -5.85
C GLN A 387 5.53 18.29 -7.13
N SER A 388 6.05 19.49 -7.41
CA SER A 388 5.69 20.30 -8.59
C SER A 388 6.84 21.27 -8.94
N MET A 389 6.66 22.10 -9.97
CA MET A 389 7.62 23.15 -10.32
C MET A 389 7.89 24.16 -9.20
N ASP A 390 6.99 24.27 -8.21
CA ASP A 390 7.09 25.27 -7.15
C ASP A 390 7.02 24.63 -5.74
N THR A 391 7.09 23.31 -5.63
CA THR A 391 6.90 22.60 -4.36
C THR A 391 7.87 21.46 -4.21
N ILE A 392 8.66 21.51 -3.13
CA ILE A 392 9.62 20.47 -2.78
C ILE A 392 9.40 20.03 -1.33
N TRP A 393 9.54 18.72 -1.12
CA TRP A 393 9.58 18.11 0.20
C TRP A 393 11.01 17.79 0.58
N ILE A 394 11.37 18.05 1.83
CA ILE A 394 12.71 17.93 2.37
C ILE A 394 12.63 17.05 3.61
N GLY A 395 13.10 15.81 3.47
CA GLY A 395 13.26 14.88 4.58
C GLY A 395 14.62 15.05 5.27
N THR A 396 14.62 14.87 6.58
CA THR A 396 15.81 15.13 7.39
C THR A 396 16.13 13.96 8.31
N TYR A 397 17.39 13.89 8.73
CA TYR A 397 17.82 12.93 9.75
C TYR A 397 17.49 13.45 11.16
N GLY A 398 16.25 13.21 11.61
CA GLY A 398 15.83 13.42 13.01
C GLY A 398 15.25 14.80 13.30
N ARG A 399 14.91 15.59 12.26
CA ARG A 399 14.18 16.86 12.40
C ARG A 399 12.87 16.88 11.62
N GLY A 400 12.36 15.71 11.21
CA GLY A 400 11.09 15.58 10.51
C GLY A 400 11.16 16.00 9.04
N LEU A 401 10.02 16.47 8.55
CA LEU A 401 9.74 16.68 7.14
C LEU A 401 9.32 18.14 6.90
N TYR A 402 9.90 18.78 5.90
CA TYR A 402 9.54 20.14 5.50
C TYR A 402 8.87 20.11 4.13
N ASN A 403 7.82 20.92 3.96
CA ASN A 403 7.20 21.22 2.67
C ASN A 403 7.44 22.70 2.36
N TRP A 404 8.17 22.97 1.29
CA TRP A 404 8.45 24.32 0.82
C TRP A 404 7.67 24.62 -0.45
N GLN A 405 6.87 25.69 -0.42
CA GLN A 405 6.16 26.23 -1.57
C GLN A 405 6.76 27.59 -1.95
N GLU A 406 7.53 27.62 -3.03
CA GLU A 406 8.32 28.78 -3.43
C GLU A 406 7.44 29.99 -3.76
N LYS A 407 6.42 29.82 -4.62
CA LYS A 407 5.51 30.90 -5.04
C LYS A 407 4.83 31.64 -3.89
N ASN A 408 4.50 30.92 -2.82
CA ASN A 408 3.79 31.47 -1.67
C ASN A 408 4.74 31.80 -0.50
N ASN A 409 6.04 31.55 -0.67
CA ASN A 409 7.05 31.64 0.39
C ASN A 409 6.62 30.89 1.67
N LYS A 410 5.95 29.75 1.51
CA LYS A 410 5.31 29.02 2.60
C LYS A 410 6.11 27.78 2.95
N LEU A 411 6.61 27.73 4.18
CA LEU A 411 7.26 26.56 4.77
C LEU A 411 6.31 25.93 5.79
N VAL A 412 6.05 24.63 5.64
CA VAL A 412 5.35 23.83 6.64
C VAL A 412 6.29 22.77 7.17
N HIS A 413 6.39 22.67 8.50
CA HIS A 413 7.23 21.70 9.17
C HIS A 413 6.36 20.66 9.88
N TYR A 414 6.61 19.39 9.58
CA TYR A 414 5.96 18.25 10.18
C TYR A 414 6.95 17.49 11.05
N ILE A 415 6.54 17.17 12.28
CA ILE A 415 7.33 16.42 13.25
C ILE A 415 6.48 15.31 13.86
N LYS A 416 7.11 14.29 14.41
CA LYS A 416 6.43 13.15 15.02
C LYS A 416 5.42 13.60 16.07
N SER A 417 5.80 14.59 16.90
CA SER A 417 4.93 15.11 17.96
C SER A 417 3.71 15.87 17.46
N SER A 418 3.66 16.30 16.20
CA SER A 418 2.46 16.93 15.62
C SER A 418 1.45 15.91 15.09
N GLY A 419 1.82 14.64 14.99
CA GLY A 419 0.90 13.53 14.68
C GLY A 419 0.65 13.28 13.20
N GLN A 420 1.23 14.04 12.26
CA GLN A 420 1.11 13.75 10.83
C GLN A 420 2.09 12.65 10.39
N ILE A 421 3.37 12.77 10.75
CA ILE A 421 4.41 11.80 10.40
C ILE A 421 4.66 10.80 11.54
N ALA A 422 5.05 9.58 11.18
CA ALA A 422 5.27 8.49 12.12
C ALA A 422 6.60 8.60 12.88
N ASP A 423 7.62 9.19 12.25
CA ASP A 423 8.92 9.45 12.87
C ASP A 423 9.62 10.69 12.27
N ASP A 424 10.59 11.24 13.00
CA ASP A 424 11.38 12.41 12.60
C ASP A 424 12.60 12.06 11.74
N TRP A 425 12.97 10.78 11.67
CA TRP A 425 13.99 10.28 10.73
C TRP A 425 13.35 9.88 9.41
N ILE A 426 13.34 10.82 8.46
CA ILE A 426 12.85 10.56 7.10
C ILE A 426 14.01 9.99 6.27
N LEU A 427 13.80 8.86 5.59
CA LEU A 427 14.86 8.21 4.81
C LEU A 427 14.62 8.27 3.31
N SER A 428 13.37 8.19 2.88
CA SER A 428 13.00 8.14 1.48
C SER A 428 11.63 8.76 1.24
N GLY A 429 11.36 9.11 -0.01
CA GLY A 429 10.07 9.63 -0.40
C GLY A 429 9.82 9.38 -1.87
N VAL A 430 8.56 9.15 -2.21
CA VAL A 430 8.14 8.95 -3.60
C VAL A 430 6.77 9.58 -3.82
N LYS A 431 6.57 10.13 -5.02
CA LYS A 431 5.31 10.71 -5.46
C LYS A 431 4.60 9.74 -6.39
N THR A 432 3.32 9.51 -6.14
CA THR A 432 2.43 8.77 -7.03
C THR A 432 1.39 9.71 -7.65
N GLY A 433 0.47 9.16 -8.45
CA GLY A 433 -0.69 9.91 -8.93
C GLY A 433 -1.67 10.29 -7.80
N ARG A 434 -1.70 9.53 -6.70
CA ARG A 434 -2.70 9.67 -5.63
C ARG A 434 -2.14 10.31 -4.36
N ALA A 435 -0.89 10.08 -4.03
CA ALA A 435 -0.30 10.44 -2.74
C ALA A 435 1.20 10.75 -2.83
N LEU A 436 1.72 11.27 -1.71
CA LEU A 436 3.15 11.34 -1.43
C LEU A 436 3.46 10.42 -0.26
N TYR A 437 4.39 9.49 -0.44
CA TYR A 437 4.80 8.54 0.59
C TYR A 437 6.18 8.91 1.13
N PHE A 438 6.37 8.68 2.42
CA PHE A 438 7.58 8.98 3.15
C PHE A 438 7.98 7.78 4.01
N GLY A 439 9.12 7.19 3.70
CA GLY A 439 9.73 6.11 4.47
C GLY A 439 10.47 6.69 5.67
N THR A 440 10.28 6.09 6.84
CA THR A 440 10.89 6.55 8.08
C THR A 440 11.73 5.46 8.74
N PHE A 441 12.68 5.86 9.59
CA PHE A 441 13.41 4.95 10.47
C PHE A 441 12.62 4.79 11.78
N GLY A 442 12.02 3.62 11.99
CA GLY A 442 11.28 3.24 13.19
C GLY A 442 9.77 3.54 13.19
N GLY A 443 9.25 4.28 12.21
CA GLY A 443 7.84 4.69 12.14
C GLY A 443 7.01 4.00 11.05
N GLY A 444 7.62 3.26 10.14
CA GLY A 444 6.95 2.73 8.94
C GLY A 444 6.82 3.79 7.85
N ILE A 445 5.71 3.75 7.12
CA ILE A 445 5.42 4.68 6.02
C ILE A 445 4.40 5.71 6.49
N SER A 446 4.69 7.00 6.31
CA SER A 446 3.71 8.08 6.42
C SER A 446 3.37 8.59 5.04
N PHE A 447 2.11 8.90 4.76
CA PHE A 447 1.74 9.41 3.45
C PHE A 447 0.57 10.39 3.50
N ILE A 448 0.49 11.26 2.50
CA ILE A 448 -0.54 12.27 2.36
C ILE A 448 -1.19 12.15 0.98
N PHE A 449 -2.51 12.06 0.95
CA PHE A 449 -3.26 12.07 -0.31
C PHE A 449 -3.20 13.45 -0.96
N LEU A 450 -2.91 13.49 -2.25
CA LEU A 450 -2.75 14.75 -3.01
C LEU A 450 -4.08 15.50 -3.15
N ASN A 451 -5.20 14.79 -3.24
CA ASN A 451 -6.52 15.39 -3.42
C ASN A 451 -7.11 15.93 -2.10
N SER A 452 -7.14 15.09 -1.05
CA SER A 452 -7.77 15.45 0.23
C SER A 452 -6.82 16.12 1.23
N GLY A 453 -5.50 15.98 1.05
CA GLY A 453 -4.51 16.42 2.04
C GLY A 453 -4.53 15.62 3.35
N LYS A 454 -5.25 14.49 3.39
CA LYS A 454 -5.37 13.65 4.58
C LYS A 454 -4.10 12.80 4.75
N TRP A 455 -3.58 12.81 5.98
CA TRP A 455 -2.43 11.99 6.38
C TRP A 455 -2.88 10.61 6.85
N GLN A 456 -2.12 9.60 6.45
CA GLN A 456 -2.28 8.22 6.88
C GLN A 456 -0.90 7.56 7.10
N ARG A 457 -0.92 6.35 7.67
CA ARG A 457 0.29 5.61 8.02
C ARG A 457 0.12 4.13 7.76
N ILE A 458 1.20 3.48 7.39
CA ILE A 458 1.30 2.02 7.27
C ILE A 458 2.36 1.57 8.27
N GLY A 459 1.98 0.65 9.15
CA GLY A 459 2.83 0.08 10.21
C GLY A 459 2.73 -1.45 10.25
N LEU A 460 3.25 -2.05 11.33
CA LEU A 460 3.19 -3.51 11.55
C LEU A 460 1.74 -4.03 11.55
N ASN A 461 0.80 -3.22 12.06
CA ASN A 461 -0.61 -3.55 12.12
C ASN A 461 -1.31 -3.61 10.75
N GLN A 462 -0.65 -3.12 9.69
CA GLN A 462 -1.10 -3.19 8.31
C GLN A 462 -0.32 -4.24 7.50
N GLY A 463 0.60 -4.98 8.13
CA GLY A 463 1.35 -6.06 7.50
C GLY A 463 2.80 -5.71 7.13
N LEU A 464 3.31 -4.52 7.49
CA LEU A 464 4.72 -4.24 7.27
C LEU A 464 5.61 -5.23 8.06
N PRO A 465 6.65 -5.81 7.45
CA PRO A 465 7.57 -6.71 8.14
C PRO A 465 8.56 -5.95 9.03
N SER A 466 8.78 -4.66 8.76
CA SER A 466 9.67 -3.78 9.51
C SER A 466 9.15 -2.34 9.47
N LEU A 467 9.43 -1.58 10.54
CA LEU A 467 9.13 -0.15 10.60
C LEU A 467 10.26 0.72 10.04
N ASP A 468 11.40 0.11 9.70
CA ASP A 468 12.55 0.81 9.13
C ASP A 468 12.48 0.77 7.61
N ILE A 469 11.89 1.81 7.02
CA ILE A 469 11.68 1.92 5.57
C ILE A 469 12.86 2.70 4.99
N SER A 470 13.78 1.98 4.35
CA SER A 470 15.03 2.54 3.85
C SER A 470 14.87 3.22 2.49
N VAL A 471 13.99 2.72 1.63
CA VAL A 471 13.80 3.21 0.26
C VAL A 471 12.37 2.94 -0.22
N LEU A 472 11.85 3.82 -1.06
CA LEU A 472 10.54 3.69 -1.69
C LEU A 472 10.72 3.88 -3.20
N ALA A 473 10.01 3.08 -4.00
CA ALA A 473 9.94 3.21 -5.44
C ALA A 473 8.48 3.03 -5.91
N TYR A 474 8.12 3.60 -7.05
CA TYR A 474 6.74 3.53 -7.56
C TYR A 474 6.72 3.12 -9.03
N LEU A 475 5.96 2.07 -9.33
CA LEU A 475 5.62 1.68 -10.69
C LEU A 475 4.29 2.34 -11.04
N ALA A 476 4.34 3.26 -11.99
CA ALA A 476 3.15 3.97 -12.46
C ALA A 476 2.10 3.02 -13.08
N ALA A 477 0.91 3.57 -13.31
CA ALA A 477 -0.18 2.88 -14.00
C ALA A 477 0.31 2.23 -15.33
N PRO A 478 -0.25 1.05 -15.71
CA PRO A 478 -1.52 0.49 -15.25
C PRO A 478 -1.46 -0.30 -13.94
N VAL A 479 -0.26 -0.65 -13.45
CA VAL A 479 -0.12 -1.48 -12.24
C VAL A 479 -0.34 -0.65 -10.97
N GLY A 480 0.33 0.51 -10.85
CA GLY A 480 0.13 1.40 -9.69
C GLY A 480 0.67 0.84 -8.36
N SER A 481 1.80 0.13 -8.39
CA SER A 481 2.41 -0.48 -7.22
C SER A 481 3.47 0.42 -6.57
N LEU A 482 3.40 0.56 -5.25
CA LEU A 482 4.46 1.12 -4.41
C LEU A 482 5.32 -0.02 -3.87
N PHE A 483 6.63 0.05 -4.07
CA PHE A 483 7.60 -0.87 -3.48
C PHE A 483 8.30 -0.17 -2.31
N ALA A 484 8.37 -0.86 -1.18
CA ALA A 484 9.11 -0.41 0.00
C ALA A 484 10.22 -1.39 0.36
N GLY A 485 11.45 -0.89 0.34
CA GLY A 485 12.60 -1.58 0.88
C GLY A 485 12.71 -1.32 2.37
N THR A 486 13.00 -2.39 3.10
CA THR A 486 13.09 -2.33 4.56
C THR A 486 14.47 -2.72 5.06
N LEU A 487 14.81 -2.32 6.29
CA LEU A 487 15.93 -2.89 7.02
C LEU A 487 15.45 -4.17 7.72
N GLY A 488 16.02 -5.31 7.30
CA GLY A 488 15.75 -6.63 7.88
C GLY A 488 14.49 -7.35 7.37
N GLY A 489 13.55 -6.67 6.73
CA GLY A 489 12.29 -7.26 6.24
C GLY A 489 12.24 -7.53 4.74
N GLY A 490 13.30 -7.24 3.98
CA GLY A 490 13.27 -7.37 2.52
C GLY A 490 12.42 -6.29 1.85
N VAL A 491 11.74 -6.67 0.77
CA VAL A 491 10.90 -5.77 -0.04
C VAL A 491 9.42 -6.12 0.17
N VAL A 492 8.58 -5.10 0.25
CA VAL A 492 7.12 -5.26 0.17
C VAL A 492 6.56 -4.45 -0.98
N GLU A 493 5.51 -5.00 -1.60
CA GLU A 493 4.70 -4.37 -2.63
C GLU A 493 3.35 -3.97 -2.01
N LEU A 494 2.92 -2.74 -2.29
CA LEU A 494 1.63 -2.18 -1.93
C LEU A 494 0.90 -1.77 -3.21
N ASP A 495 -0.27 -2.34 -3.45
CA ASP A 495 -1.19 -1.84 -4.47
C ASP A 495 -1.91 -0.59 -3.93
N GLU A 496 -1.66 0.56 -4.56
CA GLU A 496 -2.24 1.84 -4.16
C GLU A 496 -3.78 1.86 -4.30
N ALA A 497 -4.37 1.00 -5.15
CA ALA A 497 -5.81 0.87 -5.30
C ALA A 497 -6.49 0.35 -4.03
N LEU A 498 -5.77 -0.41 -3.19
CA LEU A 498 -6.29 -0.98 -1.94
C LEU A 498 -6.35 0.03 -0.78
N LEU A 499 -5.71 1.20 -0.93
CA LEU A 499 -5.76 2.24 0.10
C LEU A 499 -7.10 2.97 0.06
N ASN A 500 -7.70 3.19 1.23
CA ASN A 500 -8.93 3.96 1.35
C ASN A 500 -8.65 5.40 1.80
N GLU A 501 -9.22 6.41 1.13
CA GLU A 501 -9.07 7.80 1.54
C GLU A 501 -9.93 8.16 2.76
N ASN A 502 -10.99 7.39 3.02
CA ASN A 502 -12.04 7.73 3.99
C ASN A 502 -11.66 7.55 5.45
#